data_AF-A0A2V7BS80-F1
#
_entry.id   AF-A0A2V7BS80-F1
#
_cell.length_a   1.000
_cell.length_b   1.000
_cell.length_c   1.000
_cell.angle_alpha   90.00
_cell.angle_beta   90.00
_cell.angle_gamma   90.00
#
_symmetry.space_group_name_H-M   'P 1'
#
loop_
_entity.id
_entity.type
_entity.pdbx_description
1 polymer ?
#
loop_
_entity_poly.entity_id
_entity_poly.type
_entity_poly.pdbx_seq_one_letter_code
_entity_poly.pdbx_strand_id
1 'polypeptide(L)' 'VVNTTPLPLVCFTRDGLVPAKFLAALYARQIAWMSEVRLGDGAPVLRACITSFRTTESDIEWVVREMGRLI' A
#
# COMPACT_ATOMS: atom_id res chain seq x y z
N VAL A 1 -5.41 -7.23 -4.30
CA VAL A 1 -5.99 -5.92 -4.66
C VAL A 1 -7.50 -6.05 -4.57
N VAL A 2 -8.20 -5.04 -4.03
CA VAL A 2 -9.64 -5.13 -3.69
C VAL A 2 -10.48 -4.01 -4.31
N ASN A 3 -9.91 -3.19 -5.19
CA ASN A 3 -10.63 -2.15 -5.91
C ASN A 3 -10.35 -2.24 -7.41
N THR A 4 -11.30 -1.74 -8.19
CA THR A 4 -11.14 -1.45 -9.62
C THR A 4 -11.29 0.06 -9.78
N THR A 5 -10.30 0.72 -10.38
CA THR A 5 -10.32 2.18 -10.55
C THR A 5 -9.49 2.59 -11.78
N PRO A 6 -9.86 3.65 -12.50
CA PRO A 6 -9.02 4.24 -13.55
C PRO A 6 -7.92 5.15 -13.00
N LEU A 7 -7.92 5.43 -11.69
CA LEU A 7 -6.95 6.32 -11.04
C LEU A 7 -5.64 5.58 -10.71
N PRO A 8 -4.50 6.29 -10.56
CA PRO A 8 -3.21 5.67 -10.24
C PRO A 8 -3.10 5.34 -8.74
N LEU A 9 -4.03 4.52 -8.25
CA LEU A 9 -4.03 4.01 -6.89
C LEU A 9 -4.53 2.57 -6.82
N VAL A 10 -4.04 1.84 -5.83
CA VAL A 10 -4.54 0.51 -5.49
C VAL A 10 -4.87 0.43 -4.01
N CYS A 11 -5.99 -0.21 -3.73
CA CYS A 11 -6.37 -0.67 -2.40
C CYS A 11 -6.11 -2.18 -2.34
N PHE A 12 -5.41 -2.64 -1.31
CA PHE A 12 -5.06 -4.04 -1.18
C PHE A 12 -5.07 -4.51 0.28
N THR A 13 -5.30 -5.80 0.43
CA THR A 13 -5.23 -6.51 1.69
C THR A 13 -4.91 -7.99 1.39
N ARG A 14 -4.63 -8.76 2.44
CA ARG A 14 -4.51 -10.23 2.42
C ARG A 14 -5.02 -10.79 3.74
N ASP A 15 -5.35 -12.07 3.78
CA ASP A 15 -5.78 -12.73 5.02
C ASP A 15 -4.73 -12.58 6.13
N GLY A 16 -5.21 -12.22 7.32
CA GLY A 16 -4.36 -11.97 8.49
C GLY A 16 -3.58 -10.65 8.48
N LEU A 17 -3.70 -9.81 7.44
CA LEU A 17 -3.06 -8.51 7.41
C LEU A 17 -3.71 -7.54 8.39
N VAL A 18 -2.91 -6.93 9.27
CA VAL A 18 -3.33 -5.84 10.14
C VAL A 18 -2.76 -4.53 9.57
N PRO A 19 -3.56 -3.69 8.86
CA PRO A 19 -3.04 -2.56 8.11
C PRO A 19 -2.21 -1.59 8.95
N ALA A 20 -2.68 -1.21 10.15
CA ALA A 20 -1.94 -0.35 11.07
C ALA A 20 -0.53 -0.88 11.43
N LYS A 21 -0.38 -2.19 11.69
CA LYS A 21 0.92 -2.80 12.00
C LYS A 21 1.84 -2.81 10.78
N PHE A 22 1.27 -3.11 9.61
CA PHE A 22 2.03 -3.14 8.37
C PHE A 22 2.50 -1.74 7.96
N LEU A 23 1.65 -0.72 8.07
CA LEU A 23 2.01 0.69 7.85
C LEU A 23 3.11 1.15 8.82
N ALA A 24 3.01 0.80 10.11
CA ALA A 24 4.06 1.12 11.07
C ALA A 24 5.41 0.51 10.66
N ALA A 25 5.42 -0.72 10.14
CA ALA A 25 6.64 -1.36 9.65
C ALA A 25 7.19 -0.70 8.38
N LEU A 26 6.32 -0.28 7.45
CA LEU A 26 6.71 0.49 6.26
C LEU A 26 7.37 1.81 6.64
N TYR A 27 6.76 2.55 7.57
CA TYR A 27 7.28 3.83 8.04
C TYR A 27 8.58 3.66 8.80
N ALA A 28 8.68 2.68 9.69
CA ALA A 28 9.93 2.42 10.43
C ALA A 28 11.12 2.12 9.51
N ARG A 29 10.87 1.48 8.36
CA ARG A 29 11.90 1.17 7.35
C ARG A 29 12.03 2.21 6.23
N GLN A 30 11.27 3.30 6.28
CA GLN A 30 11.27 4.37 5.26
C GLN A 30 11.07 3.83 3.83
N ILE A 31 10.24 2.79 3.67
CA ILE A 31 10.01 2.14 2.36
C ILE A 31 9.07 3.00 1.50
N ALA A 32 7.91 3.33 2.05
CA ALA A 32 6.91 4.13 1.36
C ALA A 32 5.96 4.78 2.37
N TRP A 33 5.33 5.87 1.95
CA TRP A 33 4.20 6.45 2.65
C TRP A 33 2.89 6.00 2.00
N MET A 34 1.99 5.41 2.78
CA MET A 34 0.69 4.91 2.33
C MET A 34 -0.38 5.31 3.35
N SER A 35 -1.64 4.93 3.14
CA SER A 35 -2.70 5.21 4.13
C SER A 35 -3.59 4.00 4.32
N GLU A 36 -4.13 3.82 5.52
CA GLU A 36 -5.26 2.92 5.77
C GLU A 36 -6.56 3.60 5.30
N VAL A 37 -7.46 2.82 4.70
CA VAL A 37 -8.80 3.29 4.30
C VAL A 37 -9.82 2.17 4.49
N ARG A 38 -11.10 2.53 4.65
CA ARG A 38 -12.24 1.60 4.56
C ARG A 38 -13.00 1.84 3.26
N LEU A 39 -13.23 0.78 2.49
CA LEU A 39 -14.03 0.83 1.28
C LEU A 39 -15.47 0.43 1.64
N GLY A 40 -16.36 1.43 1.76
CA GLY A 40 -17.71 1.22 2.29
C GLY A 40 -17.68 0.66 3.71
N ASP A 41 -18.56 -0.31 3.98
CA ASP A 41 -18.64 -1.01 5.29
C ASP A 41 -17.61 -2.15 5.43
N GLY A 42 -16.64 -2.24 4.51
CA GLY A 42 -15.63 -3.28 4.49
C GLY A 42 -14.57 -3.18 5.60
N ALA A 43 -13.76 -4.24 5.68
CA ALA A 43 -12.56 -4.26 6.50
C ALA A 43 -11.57 -3.15 6.08
N PRO A 44 -10.75 -2.63 7.01
CA PRO A 44 -9.69 -1.69 6.66
C PRO A 44 -8.68 -2.33 5.71
N VAL A 45 -8.21 -1.55 4.75
CA VAL A 45 -7.25 -1.96 3.71
C VAL A 45 -6.16 -0.90 3.55
N LEU A 46 -5.03 -1.29 2.96
CA LEU A 46 -4.03 -0.32 2.55
C LEU A 46 -4.42 0.34 1.25
N ARG A 47 -4.14 1.64 1.14
CA ARG A 47 -4.22 2.44 -0.08
C ARG A 47 -2.83 2.97 -0.43
N ALA A 48 -2.32 2.55 -1.58
CA ALA A 48 -1.12 3.10 -2.21
C ALA A 48 -1.55 3.99 -3.38
N CYS A 49 -1.22 5.28 -3.31
CA CYS A 49 -1.47 6.25 -4.37
C CYS A 49 -0.15 6.75 -4.92
N ILE A 50 -0.05 6.89 -6.25
CA ILE A 50 1.05 7.64 -6.84
C ILE A 50 0.74 9.13 -6.69
N THR A 51 1.49 9.82 -5.84
CA THR A 51 1.31 11.26 -5.56
C THR A 51 2.37 12.15 -6.23
N SER A 52 3.42 11.55 -6.76
CA SER A 52 4.51 12.25 -7.45
C SER A 52 4.57 11.84 -8.91
N PHE A 53 4.57 12.83 -9.81
CA PHE A 53 4.74 12.62 -11.26
C PHE A 53 6.12 12.06 -11.63
N ARG A 54 7.10 12.12 -10.71
CA ARG A 54 8.44 11.57 -10.91
C ARG A 54 8.54 10.08 -10.62
N THR A 55 7.48 9.48 -10.06
CA THR A 55 7.48 8.05 -9.73
C THR A 55 7.56 7.24 -11.02
N THR A 56 8.55 6.34 -11.08
CA THR A 56 8.78 5.43 -12.20
C THR A 56 8.33 4.01 -11.85
N GLU A 57 8.27 3.14 -12.84
CA GLU A 57 8.00 1.71 -12.64
C GLU A 57 9.02 1.08 -11.68
N SER A 58 10.30 1.39 -11.83
CA SER A 58 11.38 0.89 -10.97
C SER A 58 11.20 1.28 -9.49
N ASP A 59 10.65 2.47 -9.20
CA ASP A 59 10.33 2.88 -7.84
C ASP A 59 9.23 2.00 -7.24
N ILE A 60 8.22 1.67 -8.04
CA ILE A 60 7.11 0.79 -7.64
C ILE A 60 7.62 -0.63 -7.40
N GLU A 61 8.42 -1.18 -8.32
CA GLU A 61 9.03 -2.50 -8.16
C GLU A 61 9.89 -2.60 -6.90
N TRP A 62 10.67 -1.56 -6.60
CA TRP A 62 11.46 -1.48 -5.39
C TRP A 62 10.58 -1.51 -4.13
N VAL A 63 9.51 -0.70 -4.09
CA VAL A 63 8.57 -0.68 -2.96
C VAL A 63 7.90 -2.04 -2.76
N VAL A 64 7.42 -2.68 -3.84
CA VAL A 64 6.78 -4.00 -3.78
C VAL A 64 7.76 -5.07 -3.27
N ARG A 65 9.02 -5.03 -3.73
CA ARG A 65 10.05 -5.95 -3.26
C ARG A 65 10.36 -5.77 -1.77
N GLU A 66 10.52 -4.53 -1.29
CA GLU A 66 10.79 -4.27 0.13
C GLU A 66 9.57 -4.59 1.01
N MET A 67 8.36 -4.36 0.51
CA MET A 67 7.11 -4.82 1.14
C MET A 67 7.07 -6.34 1.29
N GLY A 68 7.50 -7.10 0.28
CA GLY A 68 7.54 -8.57 0.35
C GLY A 68 8.51 -9.11 1.40
N ARG A 69 9.43 -8.28 1.91
CA ARG A 69 10.36 -8.60 3.01
C ARG A 69 9.80 -8.20 4.39
N LEU A 70 8.60 -7.64 4.44
CA LEU A 70 7.84 -7.38 5.66
C LEU A 70 6.83 -8.52 5.85
N ILE A 71 7.00 -9.24 6.96
CA ILE A 71 6.27 -10.48 7.32
C ILE A 71 4.77 -10.21 7.49
#